data_AF-A0A4U0N9Z6-F1
#
_entry.id   AF-A0A4U0N9Z6-F1
#
_cell.length_a   1.000
_cell.length_b   1.000
_cell.length_c   1.000
_cell.angle_alpha   90.00
_cell.angle_beta   90.00
_cell.angle_gamma   90.00
#
_symmetry.space_group_name_H-M   'P 1'
#
loop_
_entity.id
_entity.type
_entity.pdbx_description
1 polymer ?
#
loop_
_entity_poly.entity_id
_entity_poly.type
_entity_poly.pdbx_seq_one_letter_code
_entity_poly.pdbx_strand_id
1 'polypeptide(L)'
;MTHGRKNLARSAAVLVASGAIFAGMGAAPASAASSGKVSAPSCVHLRTTSSWATTTTKATNNCSYSVRVYFKWDRHVDGPCTTIGAYGGWHKETVARTARFAGLGNC
;
A
#
# COMPACT_ATOMS: atom_id res chain seq x y z
N MET A 1 -0.20 24.35 -37.74
CA MET A 1 -0.05 23.02 -38.36
C MET A 1 0.14 21.99 -37.25
N THR A 2 -0.89 21.19 -36.95
CA THR A 2 -0.78 19.81 -36.45
C THR A 2 -2.18 19.18 -36.47
N HIS A 3 -2.48 18.50 -37.58
CA HIS A 3 -3.32 17.29 -37.58
C HIS A 3 -2.67 16.26 -36.64
N GLY A 4 -3.33 15.28 -36.06
CA GLY A 4 -4.64 14.73 -36.31
C GLY A 4 -4.80 13.48 -35.44
N ARG A 5 -6.06 13.25 -35.06
CA ARG A 5 -6.61 12.11 -34.32
C ARG A 5 -6.17 10.76 -34.89
N LYS A 6 -6.01 9.75 -34.03
CA LYS A 6 -6.53 8.38 -34.26
C LYS A 6 -6.78 7.70 -32.90
N ASN A 7 -7.81 6.92 -32.66
CA ASN A 7 -9.18 6.77 -33.13
C ASN A 7 -9.68 5.49 -32.43
N LEU A 8 -11.00 5.41 -32.24
CA LEU A 8 -11.77 4.20 -31.91
C LEU A 8 -11.60 3.60 -30.49
N ALA A 9 -12.59 3.01 -29.86
CA ALA A 9 -14.05 3.01 -29.94
C ALA A 9 -14.47 1.92 -28.95
N ARG A 10 -15.46 2.18 -28.11
CA ARG A 10 -16.68 1.35 -27.97
C ARG A 10 -17.38 1.65 -26.65
N SER A 11 -18.66 1.89 -26.84
CA SER A 11 -19.72 2.18 -25.90
C SER A 11 -19.88 1.13 -24.80
N ALA A 12 -20.33 1.57 -23.63
CA ALA A 12 -21.44 0.94 -22.93
C ALA A 12 -21.99 1.92 -21.89
N ALA A 13 -23.27 2.26 -22.07
CA ALA A 13 -24.07 3.06 -21.16
C ALA A 13 -24.21 2.35 -19.81
N VAL A 14 -24.19 3.10 -18.71
CA VAL A 14 -24.86 2.69 -17.48
C VAL A 14 -25.61 3.91 -16.92
N LEU A 15 -26.86 3.63 -16.58
CA LEU A 15 -27.98 4.53 -16.40
C LEU A 15 -27.82 5.55 -15.27
N VAL A 16 -28.49 6.68 -15.50
CA VAL A 16 -28.87 7.68 -14.51
C VAL A 16 -29.70 7.02 -13.40
N ALA A 17 -29.30 7.21 -12.15
CA ALA A 17 -30.18 7.13 -11.00
C ALA A 17 -29.85 8.29 -10.05
N SER A 18 -30.62 9.37 -10.19
CA SER A 18 -30.68 10.46 -9.21
C SER A 18 -31.44 9.97 -7.98
N GLY A 19 -30.87 10.14 -6.78
CA GLY A 19 -31.64 9.91 -5.56
C GLY A 19 -30.82 9.86 -4.27
N ALA A 20 -31.19 10.75 -3.33
CA ALA A 20 -31.01 10.67 -1.87
C ALA A 20 -29.62 10.96 -1.27
N ILE A 21 -29.44 12.22 -0.87
CA ILE A 21 -29.19 12.69 0.51
C ILE A 21 -28.71 11.60 1.48
N PHE A 22 -27.49 11.72 2.04
CA PHE A 22 -27.23 11.60 3.48
C PHE A 22 -25.91 12.28 3.84
N ALA A 23 -25.98 13.18 4.82
CA ALA A 23 -24.85 13.78 5.50
C ALA A 23 -24.20 12.76 6.45
N GLY A 24 -22.89 12.91 6.66
CA GLY A 24 -22.17 12.35 7.79
C GLY A 24 -21.71 10.90 7.61
N MET A 25 -20.41 10.73 7.32
CA MET A 25 -19.68 9.51 7.64
C MET A 25 -18.18 9.82 7.58
N GLY A 26 -17.53 9.79 8.74
CA GLY A 26 -16.07 9.86 8.82
C GLY A 26 -15.46 8.76 7.95
N ALA A 27 -14.45 9.13 7.16
CA ALA A 27 -13.65 8.19 6.39
C ALA A 27 -12.90 7.28 7.39
N ALA A 28 -13.50 6.15 7.75
CA ALA A 28 -12.80 5.07 8.42
C ALA A 28 -11.68 4.58 7.48
N PRO A 29 -10.44 4.42 7.96
CA PRO A 29 -9.35 3.96 7.11
C PRO A 29 -9.67 2.56 6.58
N ALA A 30 -9.72 2.44 5.24
CA ALA A 30 -9.86 1.17 4.56
C ALA A 30 -8.68 0.25 4.95
N SER A 31 -8.99 -0.85 5.63
CA SER A 31 -8.02 -1.90 5.93
C SER A 31 -7.64 -2.62 4.64
N ALA A 32 -6.41 -2.40 4.17
CA ALA A 32 -5.90 -3.02 2.96
C ALA A 32 -5.67 -4.52 3.18
N ALA A 33 -6.19 -5.31 2.23
CA ALA A 33 -6.15 -6.76 2.18
C ALA A 33 -4.73 -7.33 2.21
N SER A 34 -4.57 -8.44 2.94
CA SER A 34 -3.33 -9.21 3.05
C SER A 34 -3.22 -10.19 1.88
N SER A 35 -2.49 -9.83 0.81
CA SER A 35 -2.23 -10.74 -0.31
C SER A 35 -0.76 -11.12 -0.37
N GLY A 36 -0.44 -12.35 0.06
CA GLY A 36 0.89 -12.96 -0.14
C GLY A 36 1.92 -12.67 0.97
N LYS A 37 1.55 -12.84 2.25
CA LYS A 37 2.46 -12.72 3.39
C LYS A 37 3.50 -13.85 3.38
N VAL A 38 4.79 -13.51 3.24
CA VAL A 38 5.78 -14.21 4.08
C VAL A 38 5.44 -13.77 5.50
N SER A 39 5.15 -14.74 6.37
CA SER A 39 4.79 -14.46 7.77
C SER A 39 5.99 -13.84 8.48
N ALA A 40 6.09 -12.51 8.45
CA ALA A 40 6.88 -11.78 9.43
C ALA A 40 6.46 -12.28 10.82
N PRO A 41 7.39 -12.41 11.79
CA PRO A 41 7.07 -12.85 13.14
C PRO A 41 5.84 -12.10 13.66
N SER A 42 4.98 -12.77 14.42
CA SER A 42 3.72 -12.16 14.92
C SER A 42 3.95 -10.90 15.76
N CYS A 43 5.16 -10.72 16.31
CA CYS A 43 5.60 -9.53 17.03
C CYS A 43 6.02 -8.35 16.12
N VAL A 44 5.99 -8.50 14.79
CA VAL A 44 6.21 -7.42 13.82
C VAL A 44 4.87 -6.86 13.37
N HIS A 45 4.61 -5.60 13.71
CA HIS A 45 3.40 -4.89 13.33
C HIS A 45 3.62 -4.04 12.08
N LEU A 46 2.68 -4.10 11.16
CA LEU A 46 2.70 -3.35 9.91
C LEU A 46 1.62 -2.28 9.92
N ARG A 47 1.97 -1.08 9.47
CA ARG A 47 1.03 0.03 9.25
C ARG A 47 1.32 0.68 7.92
N THR A 48 0.33 0.67 7.02
CA THR A 48 0.41 1.37 5.74
C THR A 48 -0.53 2.56 5.74
N THR A 49 -0.03 3.71 5.28
CA THR A 49 -0.79 4.94 5.08
C THR A 49 -0.60 5.38 3.64
N SER A 50 -1.69 5.69 2.93
CA SER A 50 -1.62 6.24 1.57
C SER A 50 -2.16 7.66 1.52
N SER A 51 -1.48 8.50 0.77
CA SER A 51 -1.87 9.86 0.42
C SER A 51 -2.21 9.93 -1.07
N TRP A 52 -2.54 11.12 -1.58
CA TRP A 52 -2.89 11.28 -2.99
C TRP A 52 -1.74 10.97 -3.96
N ALA A 53 -0.48 11.12 -3.52
CA ALA A 53 0.73 10.92 -4.32
C ALA A 53 1.61 9.74 -3.86
N THR A 54 1.53 9.33 -2.60
CA THR A 54 2.48 8.36 -2.02
C THR A 54 1.79 7.29 -1.19
N THR A 55 2.48 6.17 -0.99
CA THR A 55 2.15 5.12 -0.03
C THR A 55 3.34 4.96 0.92
N THR A 56 3.11 5.05 2.22
CA THR A 56 4.11 4.84 3.26
C THR A 56 3.76 3.59 4.05
N THR A 57 4.66 2.62 4.13
CA THR A 57 4.50 1.46 5.01
C THR A 57 5.56 1.50 6.12
N LYS A 58 5.14 1.31 7.37
CA LYS A 58 5.99 1.19 8.55
C LYS A 58 5.90 -0.23 9.09
N ALA A 59 7.05 -0.84 9.37
CA ALA A 59 7.19 -2.06 10.14
C ALA A 59 7.78 -1.72 11.52
N THR A 60 7.12 -2.20 12.59
CA THR A 60 7.59 -2.06 13.96
C THR A 60 7.86 -3.45 14.52
N ASN A 61 9.08 -3.70 14.97
CA ASN A 61 9.50 -4.95 15.58
C ASN A 61 9.38 -4.88 17.10
N ASN A 62 8.34 -5.48 17.66
CA ASN A 62 8.18 -5.63 19.11
C ASN A 62 8.77 -6.95 19.64
N CYS A 63 9.45 -7.73 18.81
CA CYS A 63 10.13 -8.94 19.25
C CYS A 63 11.32 -8.58 20.18
N SER A 64 11.74 -9.54 21.00
CA SER A 64 12.93 -9.42 21.86
C SER A 64 14.26 -9.52 21.08
N TYR A 65 14.19 -9.78 19.78
CA TYR A 65 15.32 -9.94 18.87
C TYR A 65 15.14 -9.07 17.62
N SER A 66 16.25 -8.73 16.98
CA SER A 66 16.26 -7.97 15.73
C SER A 66 15.81 -8.85 14.55
N VAL A 67 15.07 -8.28 13.61
CA VAL A 67 14.63 -8.97 12.39
C VAL A 67 15.24 -8.31 11.16
N ARG A 68 15.64 -9.10 10.17
CA ARG A 68 16.19 -8.58 8.91
C ARG A 68 15.18 -8.81 7.79
N VAL A 69 14.61 -7.74 7.27
CA VAL A 69 13.48 -7.80 6.35
C VAL A 69 13.65 -6.83 5.20
N TYR A 70 12.87 -7.01 4.14
CA TYR A 70 12.68 -6.02 3.09
C TYR A 70 11.19 -5.80 2.84
N PHE A 71 10.83 -4.62 2.32
CA PHE A 71 9.45 -4.29 1.97
C PHE A 71 9.20 -4.75 0.54
N LYS A 72 8.24 -5.65 0.39
CA LYS A 72 7.82 -6.13 -0.93
C LYS A 72 6.76 -5.20 -1.49
N TRP A 73 6.97 -4.75 -2.72
CA TRP A 73 6.05 -3.84 -3.40
C TRP A 73 5.58 -4.43 -4.72
N ASP A 74 4.27 -4.43 -4.95
CA ASP A 74 3.71 -4.62 -6.29
C ASP A 74 3.84 -3.31 -7.08
N ARG A 75 4.24 -3.41 -8.36
CA ARG A 75 4.48 -2.29 -9.29
C ARG A 75 5.55 -1.30 -8.84
N HIS A 76 6.48 -1.74 -8.00
CA HIS A 76 7.68 -1.01 -7.65
C HIS A 76 8.82 -1.99 -7.38
N VAL A 77 10.04 -1.48 -7.30
CA VAL A 77 11.19 -2.30 -6.88
C VAL A 77 11.04 -2.61 -5.40
N ASP A 78 11.42 -3.82 -4.99
CA ASP A 78 11.46 -4.21 -3.59
C ASP A 78 12.47 -3.34 -2.83
N GLY A 79 12.14 -3.05 -1.57
CA GLY A 79 13.01 -2.29 -0.69
C GLY A 79 14.33 -3.01 -0.42
N PRO A 80 15.37 -2.29 0.04
CA PRO A 80 16.61 -2.94 0.46
C PRO A 80 16.41 -3.78 1.72
N CYS A 81 17.25 -4.80 1.88
CA CYS A 81 17.33 -5.55 3.14
C CYS A 81 17.77 -4.65 4.29
N THR A 82 16.95 -4.56 5.32
CA THR A 82 17.18 -3.73 6.51
C THR A 82 16.99 -4.51 7.79
N THR A 83 17.79 -4.20 8.81
CA THR A 83 17.65 -4.78 10.15
C THR A 83 16.80 -3.86 11.00
N ILE A 84 15.66 -4.35 11.48
CA ILE A 84 14.81 -3.67 12.45
C ILE A 84 15.19 -4.17 13.84
N GLY A 85 15.70 -3.26 14.68
CA GLY A 85 16.08 -3.57 16.06
C GLY A 85 14.92 -4.13 16.90
N ALA A 86 15.26 -4.86 17.96
CA ALA A 86 14.32 -5.40 18.93
C ALA A 86 13.56 -4.31 19.73
N TYR A 87 12.57 -4.73 20.51
CA TYR A 87 11.90 -3.92 21.56
C TYR A 87 11.31 -2.58 21.06
N GLY A 88 10.64 -2.61 19.90
CA GLY A 88 9.96 -1.46 19.33
C GLY A 88 10.77 -0.70 18.27
N GLY A 89 11.91 -1.25 17.84
CA GLY A 89 12.61 -0.76 16.66
C GLY A 89 11.68 -0.72 15.45
N TRP A 90 11.89 0.23 14.54
CA TRP A 90 11.01 0.38 13.38
C TRP A 90 11.76 0.84 12.14
N HIS A 91 11.20 0.49 10.99
CA HIS A 91 11.62 0.99 9.69
C HIS A 91 10.39 1.39 8.88
N LYS A 92 10.52 2.39 8.02
CA LYS A 92 9.45 2.80 7.12
C LYS A 92 10.00 3.09 5.73
N GLU A 93 9.18 2.81 4.74
CA GLU A 93 9.49 3.10 3.36
C GLU A 93 8.31 3.83 2.71
N THR A 94 8.62 4.82 1.88
CA THR A 94 7.62 5.62 1.18
C THR A 94 7.90 5.57 -0.31
N VAL A 95 6.88 5.19 -1.05
CA VAL A 95 6.93 4.97 -2.50
C VAL A 95 5.81 5.77 -3.17
N ALA A 96 5.87 5.91 -4.50
CA ALA A 96 4.77 6.49 -5.26
C ALA A 96 3.47 5.70 -5.04
N ARG A 97 2.31 6.37 -5.07
CA ARG A 97 0.99 5.74 -4.78
C ARG A 97 0.64 4.56 -5.68
N THR A 98 1.22 4.51 -6.87
CA THR A 98 1.04 3.41 -7.82
C THR A 98 1.57 2.09 -7.27
N ALA A 99 2.59 2.15 -6.41
CA ALA A 99 3.13 1.01 -5.70
C ALA A 99 2.15 0.53 -4.62
N ARG A 100 1.92 -0.78 -4.55
CA ARG A 100 1.05 -1.41 -3.56
C ARG A 100 1.88 -2.29 -2.65
N PHE A 101 1.72 -2.12 -1.34
CA PHE A 101 2.44 -2.95 -0.38
C PHE A 101 1.96 -4.40 -0.50
N ALA A 102 2.88 -5.32 -0.82
CA ALA A 102 2.60 -6.73 -1.01
C ALA A 102 2.94 -7.56 0.25
N GLY A 103 3.83 -7.06 1.11
CA GLY A 103 4.19 -7.73 2.36
C GLY A 103 5.61 -7.41 2.79
N LEU A 104 6.06 -8.08 3.86
CA LEU A 104 7.48 -8.15 4.18
C LEU A 104 8.05 -9.44 3.61
N GLY A 105 9.28 -9.38 3.12
CA GLY A 105 10.10 -10.55 2.87
C GLY A 105 11.23 -10.65 3.89
N ASN A 106 11.75 -11.86 4.08
CA ASN A 106 12.92 -12.08 4.93
C ASN A 106 14.20 -11.96 4.10
N CYS A 107 15.25 -11.41 4.71
CA CYS A 107 16.62 -11.52 4.26
C CYS A 107 17.38 -12.49 5.19
#